data_AF-A0AAD8CDW8-F1
#
_entry.id   AF-A0AAD8CDW8-F1
#
_cell.length_a   1.000
_cell.length_b   1.000
_cell.length_c   1.000
_cell.angle_alpha   90.00
_cell.angle_beta   90.00
_cell.angle_gamma   90.00
#
_symmetry.space_group_name_H-M   'P 1'
#
loop_
_entity.id
_entity.type
_entity.pdbx_description
1 polymer ?
#
loop_
_entity_poly.entity_id
_entity_poly.type
_entity_poly.pdbx_seq_one_letter_code
_entity_poly.pdbx_strand_id
1 'polypeptide(L)'
;MRASLLFLALFVGSSLALDCQVIDGRLKQIDVSNGQVFGVNSEDSIFTRYGNNWVQLPGALKHVTVGPAGVWGVNKNNLIYKLVGGGWEQVQGRESIHPEHYELTTNLSQ
;
A
#
# COMPACT_ATOMS: atom_id res chain seq x y z
N MET A 1 -29.43 -46.48 -35.85
CA MET A 1 -28.83 -46.00 -34.58
C MET A 1 -28.63 -44.50 -34.71
N ARG A 2 -29.56 -43.67 -34.22
CA ARG A 2 -29.36 -42.22 -34.16
C ARG A 2 -29.05 -41.89 -32.71
N ALA A 3 -27.82 -41.43 -32.48
CA ALA A 3 -27.27 -41.17 -31.16
C ALA A 3 -28.05 -40.05 -30.47
N SER A 4 -28.19 -40.26 -29.17
CA SER A 4 -28.97 -39.48 -28.23
C SER A 4 -28.21 -38.25 -27.73
N LEU A 5 -28.98 -37.25 -27.30
CA LEU A 5 -28.70 -36.23 -26.28
C LEU A 5 -27.65 -35.15 -26.60
N LEU A 6 -28.05 -33.90 -26.39
CA LEU A 6 -27.40 -33.09 -25.36
C LEU A 6 -28.36 -31.99 -24.88
N PHE A 7 -28.51 -31.96 -23.56
CA PHE A 7 -29.26 -31.00 -22.77
C PHE A 7 -28.85 -29.57 -23.11
N LEU A 8 -29.84 -28.71 -23.37
CA LEU A 8 -29.66 -27.26 -23.28
C LEU A 8 -29.53 -26.93 -21.79
N ALA A 9 -28.33 -27.11 -21.23
CA ALA A 9 -28.00 -26.64 -19.90
C ALA A 9 -28.09 -25.10 -19.93
N LEU A 10 -29.08 -24.62 -19.20
CA LEU A 10 -29.30 -23.23 -18.80
C LEU A 10 -27.97 -22.47 -18.69
N PHE A 11 -27.82 -21.40 -19.49
CA PHE A 11 -26.88 -20.32 -19.19
C PHE A 11 -27.39 -19.62 -17.91
N VAL A 12 -27.22 -20.28 -16.76
CA VAL A 12 -27.39 -19.65 -15.45
C VAL A 12 -26.25 -18.65 -15.35
N GLY A 13 -26.61 -17.37 -15.31
CA GLY A 13 -25.71 -16.24 -15.47
C GLY A 13 -24.42 -16.39 -14.69
N SER A 14 -23.31 -16.57 -15.41
CA SER A 14 -21.97 -16.35 -14.90
C SER A 14 -21.85 -14.86 -14.63
N SER A 15 -22.26 -14.45 -13.43
CA SER A 15 -21.87 -13.16 -12.89
C SER A 15 -20.36 -13.01 -13.08
N LEU A 16 -19.92 -11.98 -13.81
CA LEU A 16 -18.51 -11.59 -13.90
C LEU A 16 -17.98 -11.01 -12.58
N ALA A 17 -18.62 -11.33 -11.45
CA ALA A 17 -18.20 -10.87 -10.15
C ALA A 17 -16.78 -11.38 -9.86
N LEU A 18 -15.97 -10.47 -9.32
CA LEU A 18 -14.68 -10.81 -8.76
C LEU A 18 -14.89 -11.85 -7.65
N ASP A 19 -14.27 -13.02 -7.77
CA ASP A 19 -14.21 -14.02 -6.72
C ASP A 19 -13.16 -13.59 -5.68
N CYS A 20 -13.61 -12.85 -4.67
CA CYS A 20 -12.76 -12.37 -3.60
C CYS A 20 -12.67 -13.43 -2.49
N GLN A 21 -11.49 -14.00 -2.30
CA GLN A 21 -11.22 -14.91 -1.20
C GLN A 21 -10.65 -14.15 0.00
N VAL A 22 -11.15 -14.48 1.20
CA VAL A 22 -10.61 -13.94 2.45
C VAL A 22 -9.22 -14.53 2.67
N ILE A 23 -8.25 -13.67 2.95
CA ILE A 23 -6.91 -14.05 3.38
C ILE A 23 -6.78 -13.69 4.85
N ASP A 24 -6.45 -14.67 5.69
CA ASP A 24 -6.24 -14.45 7.13
C ASP A 24 -5.25 -13.32 7.38
N GLY A 25 -5.59 -12.41 8.29
CA GLY A 25 -4.82 -11.21 8.58
C GLY A 25 -5.74 -10.03 8.91
N ARG A 26 -5.19 -9.01 9.56
CA ARG A 26 -5.93 -7.79 9.90
C ARG A 26 -5.05 -6.58 9.61
N LEU A 27 -5.28 -5.93 8.48
CA LEU A 27 -4.56 -4.74 8.06
C LEU A 27 -5.53 -3.56 7.92
N LYS A 28 -5.06 -2.35 8.19
CA LYS A 28 -5.80 -1.11 7.90
C LYS A 28 -5.40 -0.51 6.55
N GLN A 29 -4.22 -0.86 6.06
CA GLN A 29 -3.68 -0.41 4.77
C GLN A 29 -2.77 -1.50 4.21
N ILE A 30 -2.83 -1.69 2.89
CA ILE A 30 -2.05 -2.67 2.12
C ILE A 30 -1.63 -2.03 0.79
N ASP A 31 -0.46 -2.42 0.28
CA ASP A 31 0.02 -2.05 -1.06
C ASP A 31 0.76 -3.23 -1.70
N VAL A 32 0.70 -3.29 -3.03
CA VAL A 32 1.21 -4.43 -3.82
C VAL A 32 1.90 -3.93 -5.08
N SER A 33 3.16 -4.35 -5.27
CA SER A 33 3.90 -4.16 -6.51
C SER A 33 5.05 -5.16 -6.58
N ASN A 34 5.57 -5.44 -7.78
CA ASN A 34 6.74 -6.30 -8.00
C ASN A 34 6.65 -7.69 -7.32
N GLY A 35 5.45 -8.27 -7.22
CA GLY A 35 5.22 -9.56 -6.56
C GLY A 35 5.34 -9.52 -5.03
N GLN A 36 5.48 -8.33 -4.44
CA GLN A 36 5.56 -8.12 -3.00
C GLN A 36 4.26 -7.52 -2.49
N VAL A 37 3.85 -7.95 -1.30
CA VAL A 37 2.69 -7.42 -0.59
C VAL A 37 3.16 -6.91 0.75
N PHE A 38 2.88 -5.65 1.04
CA PHE A 38 3.16 -5.03 2.33
C PHE A 38 1.89 -4.39 2.88
N GLY A 39 1.78 -4.31 4.19
CA GLY A 39 0.70 -3.57 4.82
C GLY A 39 0.97 -3.31 6.29
N VAL A 40 0.08 -2.54 6.89
CA VAL A 40 0.14 -2.17 8.31
C VAL A 40 -1.20 -2.44 8.98
N ASN A 41 -1.17 -2.85 10.26
CA ASN A 41 -2.38 -3.07 11.05
C ASN A 41 -2.80 -1.80 11.82
N SER A 42 -3.85 -1.91 12.64
CA SER A 42 -4.35 -0.81 13.47
C SER A 42 -3.34 -0.30 14.50
N GLU A 43 -2.37 -1.13 14.89
CA GLU A 43 -1.33 -0.84 15.89
C GLU A 43 -0.04 -0.30 15.24
N ASP A 44 -0.08 0.08 13.95
CA ASP A 44 1.08 0.47 13.14
C ASP A 44 2.14 -0.64 12.98
N SER A 45 1.82 -1.90 13.32
CA SER A 45 2.71 -3.04 13.06
C SER A 45 2.78 -3.33 11.57
N ILE A 46 3.99 -3.57 11.08
CA ILE A 46 4.31 -3.71 9.66
C ILE A 46 4.35 -5.19 9.28
N PHE A 47 3.73 -5.56 8.17
CA PHE A 47 3.70 -6.93 7.68
C PHE A 47 4.08 -6.99 6.21
N THR A 48 4.80 -8.06 5.83
CA THR A 48 4.99 -8.46 4.43
C THR A 48 4.47 -9.88 4.22
N ARG A 49 3.99 -10.21 3.02
CA ARG A 49 3.53 -11.55 2.69
C ARG A 49 4.65 -12.36 2.05
N TYR A 50 5.02 -13.48 2.68
CA TYR A 50 5.97 -14.45 2.14
C TYR A 50 5.26 -15.78 1.91
N GLY A 51 5.08 -16.16 0.64
CA GLY A 51 4.21 -17.27 0.27
C GLY A 51 2.79 -17.05 0.81
N ASN A 52 2.33 -17.98 1.66
CA ASN A 52 0.99 -17.93 2.25
C ASN A 52 0.94 -17.32 3.66
N ASN A 53 2.04 -16.77 4.16
CA ASN A 53 2.15 -16.28 5.53
C ASN A 53 2.40 -14.77 5.58
N TRP A 54 1.76 -14.10 6.54
CA TRP A 54 2.15 -12.75 6.94
C TRP A 54 3.34 -12.83 7.89
N VAL A 55 4.39 -12.08 7.58
CA VAL A 55 5.59 -11.95 8.39
C VAL A 55 5.64 -10.53 8.92
N GLN A 56 5.68 -10.40 10.25
CA GLN A 56 5.84 -9.09 10.88
C GLN A 56 7.28 -8.60 10.73
N LEU A 57 7.45 -7.34 10.38
CA LEU A 57 8.73 -6.66 10.30
C LEU A 57 8.92 -5.75 11.53
N PRO A 58 10.16 -5.54 12.01
CA PRO A 58 10.42 -4.63 13.11
C PRO A 58 10.09 -3.18 12.72
N GLY A 59 9.70 -2.37 13.71
CA GLY A 59 9.34 -0.97 13.53
C GLY A 59 7.83 -0.71 13.58
N ALA A 60 7.44 0.54 13.34
CA ALA A 60 6.04 0.96 13.33
C ALA A 60 5.79 2.01 12.22
N LEU A 61 4.87 1.70 11.30
CA LEU A 61 4.46 2.59 10.21
C LEU A 61 2.93 2.70 10.18
N LYS A 62 2.43 3.90 9.89
CA LYS A 62 0.99 4.11 9.66
C LYS A 62 0.55 3.89 8.22
N HIS A 63 1.52 3.87 7.30
CA HIS A 63 1.32 3.61 5.87
C HIS A 63 2.63 3.04 5.28
N VAL A 64 2.52 2.04 4.42
CA VAL A 64 3.62 1.47 3.62
C VAL A 64 3.23 1.40 2.15
N THR A 65 4.17 1.67 1.26
CA THR A 65 4.01 1.58 -0.19
C THR A 65 5.14 0.79 -0.83
N VAL A 66 4.84 0.12 -1.93
CA VAL A 66 5.74 -0.77 -2.68
C VAL A 66 5.78 -0.31 -4.13
N GLY A 67 6.98 -0.19 -4.70
CA GLY A 67 7.11 0.13 -6.12
C GLY A 67 8.50 -0.12 -6.69
N PRO A 68 8.76 0.24 -7.95
CA PRO A 68 10.08 0.16 -8.56
C PRO A 68 11.18 0.93 -7.80
N ALA A 69 10.81 1.95 -7.03
CA ALA A 69 11.72 2.72 -6.18
C ALA A 69 12.04 2.05 -4.82
N GLY A 70 11.56 0.83 -4.60
CA GLY A 70 11.67 0.08 -3.34
C GLY A 70 10.42 0.20 -2.46
N VAL A 71 10.56 -0.19 -1.20
CA VAL A 71 9.48 -0.11 -0.20
C VAL A 71 9.73 1.11 0.69
N TRP A 72 8.70 1.92 0.85
CA TRP A 72 8.73 3.16 1.61
C TRP A 72 7.57 3.19 2.60
N GLY A 73 7.67 4.03 3.61
CA GLY A 73 6.54 4.28 4.49
C GLY A 73 6.75 5.46 5.41
N VAL A 74 5.69 5.79 6.12
CA VAL A 74 5.70 6.87 7.12
C VAL A 74 5.20 6.35 8.46
N ASN A 75 5.82 6.82 9.55
CA ASN A 75 5.35 6.49 10.89
C ASN A 75 4.28 7.48 11.38
N LYS A 76 3.77 7.25 12.60
CA LYS A 76 2.77 8.13 13.24
C LYS A 76 3.20 9.59 13.35
N ASN A 77 4.51 9.85 13.43
CA ASN A 77 5.11 11.19 13.54
C ASN A 77 5.42 11.82 12.16
N ASN A 78 4.93 11.24 11.07
CA ASN A 78 5.22 11.67 9.70
C ASN A 78 6.70 11.57 9.28
N LEU A 79 7.53 10.82 10.04
CA LEU A 79 8.90 10.54 9.61
C LEU A 79 8.88 9.51 8.48
N ILE A 80 9.71 9.74 7.46
CA ILE A 80 9.78 8.95 6.23
C ILE A 80 10.85 7.87 6.40
N TYR A 81 10.55 6.65 5.96
CA TYR A 81 11.48 5.52 5.99
C TYR A 81 11.52 4.81 4.65
N LYS A 82 12.70 4.26 4.33
CA LYS A 82 12.93 3.34 3.20
C LYS A 82 13.41 2.00 3.75
N LEU A 83 12.91 0.90 3.19
CA LEU A 83 13.41 -0.44 3.51
C LEU A 83 14.71 -0.69 2.73
N VAL A 84 15.81 -0.91 3.44
CA VAL A 84 17.15 -1.16 2.89
C VAL A 84 17.77 -2.33 3.64
N GLY A 85 18.22 -3.36 2.92
CA GLY A 85 18.88 -4.53 3.53
C GLY A 85 18.04 -5.29 4.58
N GLY A 86 16.71 -5.15 4.53
CA GLY A 86 15.79 -5.73 5.52
C GLY A 86 15.51 -4.85 6.75
N GLY A 87 16.10 -3.65 6.84
CA GLY A 87 15.88 -2.68 7.90
C GLY A 87 15.24 -1.37 7.40
N TRP A 88 14.54 -0.66 8.27
CA TRP A 88 13.97 0.65 7.97
C TRP A 88 14.98 1.76 8.24
N GLU A 89 15.43 2.42 7.19
CA GLU A 89 16.30 3.58 7.27
C GLU A 89 15.46 4.86 7.19
N GLN A 90 15.62 5.77 8.15
CA GLN A 90 14.94 7.05 8.12
C GLN A 90 15.53 7.93 7.02
N VAL A 91 14.66 8.50 6.19
CA VAL A 91 15.01 9.49 5.18
C VAL A 91 14.55 10.86 5.67
N GLN A 92 15.48 11.82 5.73
CA GLN A 92 15.16 13.16 6.19
C GLN A 92 14.26 13.85 5.16
N GLY A 93 13.01 14.14 5.56
CA GLY A 93 12.11 14.94 4.76
C GLY A 93 12.64 16.38 4.63
N ARG A 94 12.61 16.94 3.43
CA ARG A 94 12.76 18.37 3.23
C ARG A 94 11.36 18.95 3.15
N GLU A 95 10.94 19.64 4.21
CA GLU A 95 9.78 20.52 4.13
C GLU A 95 10.26 21.73 3.31
N SER A 96 9.94 21.75 2.01
CA SER A 96 10.12 22.97 1.23
C SER A 96 9.10 23.98 1.73
N ILE A 97 9.51 24.84 2.66
CA ILE A 97 8.78 26.05 2.97
C ILE A 97 8.83 26.88 1.68
N HIS A 98 7.77 26.86 0.87
CA HIS A 98 7.66 27.72 -0.31
C HIS A 98 7.28 29.12 0.19
N PRO A 99 8.19 30.11 0.19
CA PRO A 99 7.88 31.45 0.64
C PRO A 99 7.31 32.23 -0.53
N GLU A 100 6.11 31.89 -0.98
CA GLU A 100 5.42 32.71 -1.99
C GLU A 100 4.03 33.09 -1.49
N HIS A 101 3.98 34.06 -0.56
CA HIS A 101 2.92 35.07 -0.47
C HIS A 101 3.23 36.13 0.60
N TYR A 102 4.45 36.68 0.62
CA TYR A 102 4.64 38.03 1.17
C TYR A 102 5.73 38.75 0.34
N GLU A 103 5.31 39.47 -0.68
CA GLU A 103 5.89 40.78 -0.97
C GLU A 103 4.77 41.57 -1.61
N LEU A 104 4.49 42.74 -1.04
CA LEU A 104 3.95 43.96 -1.63
C LEU A 104 3.53 44.85 -0.45
N THR A 105 4.09 46.06 -0.38
CA THR A 105 3.89 47.14 0.63
C THR A 105 4.85 47.20 1.84
N THR A 106 6.16 47.39 1.64
CA THR A 106 6.96 48.18 2.62
C THR A 106 7.95 49.18 2.02
N ASN A 107 8.14 49.22 0.69
CA ASN A 107 9.02 50.22 0.07
C ASN A 107 8.25 51.38 -0.58
N LEU A 108 7.47 52.13 0.21
CA LEU A 108 7.05 53.50 -0.10
C LEU A 108 6.83 54.30 1.20
N SER A 109 7.88 54.45 2.02
CA SER A 109 8.09 55.62 2.89
C SER A 109 9.32 55.42 3.77
N GLN A 110 10.51 55.79 3.28
CA GLN A 110 11.61 56.35 4.08
C GLN A 110 12.67 56.92 3.14
#